data_AF-A0A2N6AMA0-F1
#
_entry.id   AF-A0A2N6AMA0-F1
#
_cell.length_a   1.000
_cell.length_b   1.000
_cell.length_c   1.000
_cell.angle_alpha   90.00
_cell.angle_beta   90.00
_cell.angle_gamma   90.00
#
_symmetry.space_group_name_H-M   'P 1'
#
loop_
_entity.id
_entity.type
_entity.pdbx_description
1 polymer ?
#
loop_
_entity_poly.entity_id
_entity_poly.type
_entity_poly.pdbx_seq_one_letter_code
_entity_poly.pdbx_strand_id
1 'polypeptide(L)'
;LNAYQHGYNQNPKFSGTVRIESDGGNIAGQYWEKYRNTDKAYLNIAVPAADGKGYDKLVCQHFVSDKSVNAQIIISNTEVARPVTIDIKFYSDNGGLVGVEKRVVPANGVASINPYKSLKGVQMTGTAYIVVVGAGKITGEYWQAAEREKYQVALPLEGVTKIR
;
A
#
# COMPACT_ATOMS: atom_id res chain seq x y z
N LEU A 1 -21.65 -8.14 -18.73
CA LEU A 1 -20.24 -8.58 -18.83
C LEU A 1 -19.78 -8.36 -20.26
N ASN A 2 -19.25 -7.18 -20.58
CA ASN A 2 -18.65 -6.94 -21.89
C ASN A 2 -17.28 -7.63 -21.90
N ALA A 3 -17.19 -8.71 -22.65
CA ALA A 3 -15.94 -9.41 -22.92
C ALA A 3 -15.02 -8.45 -23.68
N TYR A 4 -13.92 -8.04 -23.04
CA TYR A 4 -12.81 -7.38 -23.70
C TYR A 4 -12.20 -8.36 -24.72
N GLN A 5 -12.59 -8.22 -25.99
CA GLN A 5 -11.92 -8.83 -27.12
C GLN A 5 -10.78 -7.91 -27.57
N HIS A 6 -9.53 -8.26 -27.22
CA HIS A 6 -8.35 -7.77 -27.95
C HIS A 6 -7.38 -8.93 -28.18
N GLY A 7 -6.77 -8.89 -29.36
CA GLY A 7 -6.15 -10.03 -30.02
C GLY A 7 -5.02 -10.71 -29.25
N TYR A 8 -4.82 -11.98 -29.61
CA TYR A 8 -3.76 -12.88 -29.19
C TYR A 8 -2.35 -12.36 -29.54
N ASN A 9 -1.87 -11.29 -28.90
CA ASN A 9 -0.43 -10.99 -28.75
C ASN A 9 -0.09 -9.79 -27.84
N GLN A 10 -0.90 -9.51 -26.82
CA GLN A 10 -0.57 -8.48 -25.85
C GLN A 10 -0.33 -9.20 -24.54
N ASN A 11 0.92 -9.29 -24.09
CA ASN A 11 1.28 -9.82 -22.78
C ASN A 11 0.79 -8.80 -21.74
N PRO A 12 -0.48 -8.84 -21.29
CA PRO A 12 -1.11 -7.68 -20.69
C PRO A 12 -0.55 -7.57 -19.28
N LYS A 13 0.23 -6.51 -19.03
CA LYS A 13 0.66 -6.21 -17.67
C LYS A 13 -0.53 -5.63 -16.94
N PHE A 14 -1.11 -6.39 -16.03
CA PHE A 14 -2.17 -5.93 -15.15
C PHE A 14 -1.56 -5.38 -13.85
N SER A 15 -2.03 -4.22 -13.42
CA SER A 15 -1.73 -3.64 -12.11
C SER A 15 -3.04 -3.20 -11.46
N GLY A 16 -3.32 -3.65 -10.26
CA GLY A 16 -4.54 -3.30 -9.56
C GLY A 16 -4.68 -4.03 -8.22
N THR A 17 -5.82 -3.80 -7.57
CA THR A 17 -6.18 -4.46 -6.31
C THR A 17 -7.09 -5.66 -6.59
N VAL A 18 -6.80 -6.79 -5.94
CA VAL A 18 -7.72 -7.94 -5.89
C VAL A 18 -8.47 -7.86 -4.56
N ARG A 19 -9.80 -7.86 -4.63
CA ARG A 19 -10.68 -7.93 -3.46
C ARG A 19 -11.35 -9.30 -3.43
N ILE A 20 -11.29 -9.97 -2.29
CA ILE A 20 -11.88 -11.29 -2.06
C ILE A 20 -12.89 -11.14 -0.93
N GLU A 21 -14.11 -11.62 -1.15
CA GLU A 21 -15.22 -11.57 -0.20
C GLU A 21 -15.79 -12.98 -0.02
N SER A 22 -16.38 -13.26 1.16
CA SER A 22 -16.99 -14.55 1.48
C SER A 22 -18.32 -14.32 2.20
N ASP A 23 -19.36 -15.04 1.76
CA ASP A 23 -20.72 -14.93 2.29
C ASP A 23 -20.95 -15.70 3.61
N GLY A 24 -19.94 -16.37 4.16
CA GLY A 24 -20.13 -17.26 5.31
C GLY A 24 -18.88 -17.65 6.10
N GLY A 25 -17.75 -16.97 5.93
CA GLY A 25 -16.51 -17.31 6.63
C GLY A 25 -15.44 -16.23 6.61
N ASN A 26 -14.36 -16.46 7.37
CA ASN A 26 -13.19 -15.59 7.38
C ASN A 26 -12.27 -15.92 6.20
N ILE A 27 -11.71 -14.88 5.56
CA ILE A 27 -10.69 -15.03 4.52
C ILE A 27 -9.33 -14.67 5.13
N ALA A 28 -8.37 -15.58 4.97
CA ALA A 28 -6.95 -15.28 5.14
C ALA A 28 -6.28 -15.36 3.76
N GLY A 29 -5.70 -14.26 3.31
CA GLY A 29 -5.01 -14.17 2.03
C GLY A 29 -3.52 -13.95 2.21
N GLN A 30 -2.72 -14.49 1.30
CA GLN A 30 -1.30 -14.17 1.15
C GLN A 30 -0.96 -14.03 -0.33
N TYR A 31 -0.19 -13.00 -0.67
CA TYR A 31 0.48 -12.88 -1.96
C TYR A 31 1.80 -13.65 -1.93
N TRP A 32 2.09 -14.39 -3.00
CA TRP A 32 3.32 -15.18 -3.12
C TRP A 32 4.11 -14.77 -4.35
N GLU A 33 5.36 -14.36 -4.13
CA GLU A 33 6.36 -14.24 -5.19
C GLU A 33 7.21 -15.51 -5.22
N LYS A 34 7.14 -16.24 -6.33
CA LYS A 34 7.81 -17.53 -6.49
C LYS A 34 8.98 -17.43 -7.47
N TYR A 35 10.13 -17.95 -7.08
CA TYR A 35 11.23 -18.18 -8.01
C TYR A 35 10.80 -19.21 -9.05
N ARG A 36 11.08 -18.93 -10.33
CA ARG A 36 10.80 -19.87 -11.43
C ARG A 36 11.61 -21.16 -11.31
N ASN A 37 12.82 -21.08 -10.77
CA ASN A 37 13.63 -22.25 -10.46
C ASN A 37 13.19 -22.83 -9.11
N THR A 38 12.68 -24.06 -9.13
CA THR A 38 12.18 -24.77 -7.95
C THR A 38 13.26 -25.02 -6.90
N ASP A 39 14.53 -25.15 -7.29
CA ASP A 39 15.64 -25.31 -6.35
C ASP A 39 15.84 -24.06 -5.49
N LYS A 40 15.32 -22.90 -5.94
CA LYS A 40 15.33 -21.63 -5.22
C LYS A 40 14.02 -21.35 -4.48
N ALA A 41 13.09 -22.30 -4.39
CA ALA A 41 11.79 -22.08 -3.75
C ALA A 41 11.90 -21.70 -2.26
N TYR A 42 13.01 -22.03 -1.59
CA TYR A 42 13.30 -21.61 -0.23
C TYR A 42 13.48 -20.08 -0.08
N LEU A 43 13.66 -19.35 -1.20
CA LEU A 43 13.74 -17.89 -1.24
C LEU A 43 12.39 -17.22 -1.58
N ASN A 44 11.32 -17.99 -1.78
CA ASN A 44 10.01 -17.42 -2.09
C ASN A 44 9.55 -16.45 -1.00
N ILE A 45 8.89 -15.38 -1.40
CA ILE A 45 8.37 -14.36 -0.48
C ILE A 45 6.86 -14.53 -0.39
N ALA A 46 6.35 -14.59 0.84
CA ALA A 46 4.92 -14.54 1.14
C ALA A 46 4.60 -13.27 1.91
N VAL A 47 3.62 -12.51 1.45
CA VAL A 47 3.16 -11.27 2.08
C VAL A 47 1.69 -11.44 2.47
N PRO A 48 1.33 -11.28 3.76
CA PRO A 48 -0.07 -11.28 4.16
C PRO A 48 -0.88 -10.22 3.40
N ALA A 49 -2.03 -10.60 2.89
CA ALA A 49 -2.96 -9.63 2.31
C ALA A 49 -3.47 -8.69 3.42
N ALA A 50 -3.65 -7.42 3.07
CA ALA A 50 -4.22 -6.46 3.99
C ALA A 50 -5.69 -6.79 4.31
N ASP A 51 -6.14 -6.40 5.51
CA ASP A 51 -7.53 -6.64 5.93
C ASP A 51 -8.50 -5.85 5.03
N GLY A 52 -9.33 -6.58 4.31
CA GLY A 52 -10.31 -6.04 3.36
C GLY A 52 -11.46 -5.28 4.00
N LYS A 53 -11.68 -5.42 5.32
CA LYS A 53 -12.70 -4.63 6.04
C LYS A 53 -12.37 -3.14 6.07
N GLY A 54 -11.08 -2.81 5.91
CA GLY A 54 -10.53 -1.47 6.00
C GLY A 54 -10.67 -0.82 7.38
N TYR A 55 -10.02 0.34 7.52
CA TYR A 55 -9.95 1.14 8.73
C TYR A 55 -10.13 2.62 8.38
N ASP A 56 -10.49 3.44 9.35
CA ASP A 56 -10.48 4.90 9.19
C ASP A 56 -9.10 5.52 9.52
N LYS A 57 -8.18 4.71 10.05
CA LYS A 57 -6.84 5.07 10.50
C LYS A 57 -5.85 3.94 10.24
N LEU A 58 -4.74 4.26 9.59
CA LEU A 58 -3.64 3.33 9.33
C LEU A 58 -2.31 3.89 9.86
N VAL A 59 -1.41 2.99 10.24
CA VAL A 59 -0.03 3.30 10.63
C VAL A 59 0.93 2.57 9.70
N CYS A 60 1.84 3.34 9.11
CA CYS A 60 3.07 2.84 8.52
C CYS A 60 4.17 3.03 9.56
N GLN A 61 4.52 1.94 10.26
CA GLN A 61 5.46 1.99 11.38
C GLN A 61 6.85 2.48 10.95
N HIS A 62 7.26 2.14 9.72
CA HIS A 62 8.53 2.55 9.13
C HIS A 62 8.37 2.86 7.65
N PHE A 63 8.77 4.06 7.23
CA PHE A 63 8.95 4.43 5.84
C PHE A 63 10.39 4.90 5.59
N VAL A 64 10.83 4.78 4.34
CA VAL A 64 12.08 5.36 3.85
C VAL A 64 11.76 6.52 2.91
N SER A 65 12.44 7.63 3.11
CA SER A 65 12.48 8.77 2.21
C SER A 65 13.90 8.90 1.69
N ASP A 66 14.16 8.41 0.48
CA ASP A 66 15.48 8.45 -0.15
C ASP A 66 15.29 8.47 -1.69
N LYS A 67 16.13 9.21 -2.41
CA LYS A 67 16.07 9.26 -3.89
C LYS A 67 16.43 7.92 -4.53
N SER A 68 17.27 7.13 -3.88
CA SER A 68 17.77 5.84 -4.38
C SER A 68 16.84 4.67 -4.09
N VAL A 69 15.87 4.84 -3.19
CA VAL A 69 14.88 3.83 -2.82
C VAL A 69 13.53 4.21 -3.40
N ASN A 70 12.95 3.33 -4.22
CA ASN A 70 11.58 3.53 -4.68
C ASN A 70 10.62 3.09 -3.58
N ALA A 71 10.26 4.01 -2.69
CA ALA A 71 9.29 3.78 -1.62
C ALA A 71 7.90 4.33 -1.99
N GLN A 72 6.86 3.57 -1.66
CA GLN A 72 5.46 3.92 -1.85
C GLN A 72 4.65 3.49 -0.62
N ILE A 73 3.86 4.41 -0.07
CA ILE A 73 2.71 4.08 0.77
C ILE A 73 1.53 3.98 -0.19
N ILE A 74 0.97 2.79 -0.31
CA ILE A 74 -0.12 2.48 -1.23
C ILE A 74 -1.40 2.37 -0.41
N ILE A 75 -2.37 3.24 -0.70
CA ILE A 75 -3.66 3.27 -0.02
C ILE A 75 -4.76 2.87 -0.99
N SER A 76 -5.51 1.83 -0.65
CA SER A 76 -6.69 1.37 -1.37
C SER A 76 -7.97 1.82 -0.65
N ASN A 77 -8.91 2.36 -1.41
CA ASN A 77 -10.23 2.70 -0.90
C ASN A 77 -11.14 1.47 -0.93
N THR A 78 -11.66 1.08 0.24
CA THR A 78 -12.55 -0.08 0.36
C THR A 78 -14.02 0.28 0.11
N GLU A 79 -14.33 1.56 -0.10
CA GLU A 79 -15.67 2.04 -0.44
C GLU A 79 -15.99 1.83 -1.93
N VAL A 80 -17.16 1.26 -2.21
CA VAL A 80 -17.56 0.87 -3.57
C VAL A 80 -18.02 2.05 -4.42
N ALA A 81 -18.69 3.03 -3.82
CA ALA A 81 -19.42 4.07 -4.56
C ALA A 81 -18.88 5.48 -4.37
N ARG A 82 -17.95 5.70 -3.44
CA ARG A 82 -17.52 7.06 -3.07
C ARG A 82 -16.00 7.16 -2.91
N PRO A 83 -15.41 8.31 -3.31
CA PRO A 83 -14.02 8.59 -2.99
C PRO A 83 -13.85 8.82 -1.49
N VAL A 84 -12.63 8.55 -1.00
CA VAL A 84 -12.23 8.82 0.38
C VAL A 84 -11.10 9.84 0.37
N THR A 85 -11.21 10.88 1.21
CA THR A 85 -10.10 11.82 1.42
C THR A 85 -9.29 11.35 2.61
N ILE A 86 -7.96 11.35 2.48
CA ILE A 86 -7.02 10.99 3.54
C ILE A 86 -6.07 12.14 3.82
N ASP A 87 -5.74 12.31 5.11
CA ASP A 87 -4.62 13.12 5.59
C ASP A 87 -3.51 12.19 6.04
N ILE A 88 -2.30 12.44 5.54
CA ILE A 88 -1.08 11.72 5.90
C ILE A 88 -0.17 12.66 6.67
N LYS A 89 0.28 12.23 7.85
CA LYS A 89 1.28 12.93 8.66
C LYS A 89 2.53 12.08 8.76
N PHE A 90 3.66 12.64 8.38
CA PHE A 90 4.98 12.00 8.47
C PHE A 90 5.72 12.52 9.69
N TYR A 91 6.24 11.61 10.49
CA TYR A 91 7.05 11.91 11.66
C TYR A 91 8.43 11.28 11.49
N SER A 92 9.48 11.99 11.88
CA SER A 92 10.82 11.41 12.02
C SER A 92 10.85 10.34 13.10
N ASP A 93 11.88 9.50 13.11
CA ASP A 93 12.12 8.53 14.20
C ASP A 93 12.26 9.20 15.58
N ASN A 94 12.64 10.48 15.63
CA ASN A 94 12.68 11.29 16.85
C ASN A 94 11.30 11.84 17.28
N GLY A 95 10.23 11.53 16.55
CA GLY A 95 8.85 11.93 16.86
C GLY A 95 8.44 13.33 16.39
N GLY A 96 9.33 14.09 15.75
CA GLY A 96 8.97 15.39 15.16
C GLY A 96 8.13 15.25 13.89
N LEU A 97 7.05 16.04 13.76
CA LEU A 97 6.27 16.14 12.52
C LEU A 97 7.11 16.81 11.43
N VAL A 98 7.35 16.11 10.32
CA VAL A 98 8.22 16.58 9.23
C VAL A 98 7.46 16.87 7.93
N GLY A 99 6.23 16.40 7.80
CA GLY A 99 5.45 16.63 6.60
C GLY A 99 3.98 16.24 6.75
N VAL A 100 3.15 16.86 5.92
CA VAL A 100 1.73 16.56 5.82
C VAL A 100 1.36 16.51 4.33
N GLU A 101 0.55 15.54 3.95
CA GLU A 101 -0.04 15.44 2.61
C GLU A 101 -1.53 15.12 2.73
N LYS A 102 -2.33 15.66 1.81
CA LYS A 102 -3.75 15.30 1.65
C LYS A 102 -3.96 14.66 0.29
N ARG A 103 -4.71 13.57 0.23
CA ARG A 103 -5.00 12.86 -1.03
C ARG A 103 -6.45 12.40 -1.09
N VAL A 104 -7.03 12.42 -2.29
CA VAL A 104 -8.31 11.78 -2.58
C VAL A 104 -8.04 10.42 -3.22
N VAL A 105 -8.61 9.37 -2.66
CA VAL A 105 -8.55 8.00 -3.19
C VAL A 105 -9.90 7.68 -3.85
N PRO A 106 -9.96 7.46 -5.18
CA PRO A 106 -11.20 7.14 -5.88
C PRO A 106 -11.91 5.90 -5.30
N ALA A 107 -13.22 5.76 -5.55
CA ALA A 107 -13.97 4.55 -5.17
C ALA A 107 -13.35 3.30 -5.82
N ASN A 108 -13.15 2.22 -5.05
CA ASN A 108 -12.39 1.02 -5.45
C ASN A 108 -10.99 1.30 -6.03
N GLY A 109 -10.48 2.52 -5.83
CA GLY A 109 -9.23 2.99 -6.41
C GLY A 109 -8.07 2.86 -5.45
N VAL A 110 -6.89 3.24 -5.96
CA VAL A 110 -5.65 3.26 -5.20
C VAL A 110 -4.98 4.62 -5.36
N ALA A 111 -4.35 5.09 -4.29
CA ALA A 111 -3.41 6.20 -4.33
C ALA A 111 -2.03 5.73 -3.89
N SER A 112 -1.00 6.14 -4.64
CA SER A 112 0.40 5.92 -4.29
C SER A 112 1.03 7.22 -3.81
N ILE A 113 1.64 7.17 -2.63
CA ILE A 113 2.32 8.28 -1.99
C ILE A 113 3.79 7.92 -1.86
N ASN A 114 4.67 8.73 -2.45
CA ASN A 114 6.11 8.54 -2.35
C ASN A 114 6.65 9.46 -1.23
N PRO A 115 7.19 8.92 -0.11
CA PRO A 115 7.63 9.75 1.00
C PRO A 115 8.69 10.78 0.60
N TYR A 116 9.64 10.44 -0.26
CA TYR A 116 10.68 11.36 -0.73
C TYR A 116 10.11 12.57 -1.47
N LYS A 117 9.10 12.38 -2.32
CA LYS A 117 8.41 13.50 -2.98
C LYS A 117 7.58 14.31 -1.98
N SER A 118 6.86 13.63 -1.08
CA SER A 118 5.99 14.25 -0.07
C SER A 118 6.78 15.13 0.90
N LEU A 119 7.99 14.70 1.24
CA LEU A 119 8.94 15.39 2.12
C LEU A 119 9.92 16.27 1.35
N LYS A 120 9.61 16.63 0.08
CA LYS A 120 10.38 17.58 -0.73
C LYS A 120 11.86 17.23 -0.86
N GLY A 121 12.17 15.94 -0.90
CA GLY A 121 13.53 15.42 -1.09
C GLY A 121 14.36 15.28 0.17
N VAL A 122 13.77 15.42 1.37
CA VAL A 122 14.50 15.18 2.62
C VAL A 122 14.79 13.69 2.76
N GLN A 123 16.07 13.33 2.89
CA GLN A 123 16.47 11.95 3.15
C GLN A 123 16.28 11.61 4.63
N MET A 124 15.43 10.64 4.94
CA MET A 124 15.14 10.23 6.33
C MET A 124 14.32 8.94 6.41
N THR A 125 14.21 8.40 7.62
CA THR A 125 13.26 7.36 8.01
C THR A 125 12.27 7.90 9.04
N GLY A 126 11.15 7.21 9.20
CA GLY A 126 10.13 7.63 10.14
C GLY A 126 8.86 6.80 10.14
N THR A 127 7.84 7.31 10.82
CA THR A 127 6.49 6.73 10.88
C THR A 127 5.51 7.63 10.14
N ALA A 128 4.58 7.03 9.39
CA ALA A 128 3.47 7.77 8.77
C ALA A 128 2.13 7.36 9.36
N TYR A 129 1.30 8.34 9.70
CA TYR A 129 -0.06 8.15 10.14
C TYR A 129 -1.01 8.60 9.04
N ILE A 130 -1.95 7.75 8.67
CA ILE A 130 -2.93 8.01 7.62
C ILE A 130 -4.31 8.01 8.26
N VAL A 131 -5.06 9.10 8.06
CA VAL A 131 -6.37 9.32 8.67
C VAL A 131 -7.37 9.62 7.57
N VAL A 132 -8.51 8.92 7.57
CA VAL A 132 -9.66 9.29 6.74
C VAL A 132 -10.25 10.60 7.25
N VAL A 133 -10.41 11.56 6.35
CA VAL A 133 -11.11 12.81 6.61
C VAL A 133 -12.60 12.59 6.38
N GLY A 134 -13.40 12.72 7.43
CA GLY A 134 -14.84 12.49 7.37
C GLY A 134 -15.17 11.00 7.54
N ALA A 135 -15.67 10.37 6.47
CA ALA A 135 -16.18 9.00 6.54
C ALA A 135 -15.64 8.14 5.38
N GLY A 136 -15.41 6.87 5.68
CA GLY A 136 -14.93 5.88 4.73
C GLY A 136 -13.92 4.94 5.37
N LYS A 137 -13.57 3.88 4.65
CA LYS A 137 -12.56 2.93 5.07
C LYS A 137 -11.50 2.76 3.99
N ILE A 138 -10.28 2.56 4.47
CA ILE A 138 -9.10 2.35 3.65
C ILE A 138 -8.32 1.15 4.15
N THR A 139 -7.60 0.52 3.25
CA THR A 139 -6.56 -0.47 3.56
C THR A 139 -5.31 -0.10 2.78
N GLY A 140 -4.19 -0.74 3.04
CA GLY A 140 -2.98 -0.38 2.31
C GLY A 140 -1.77 -1.20 2.69
N GLU A 141 -0.69 -0.89 1.99
CA GLU A 141 0.63 -1.48 2.20
C GLU A 141 1.71 -0.43 2.07
N TYR A 142 2.82 -0.66 2.77
CA TYR A 142 4.08 -0.05 2.46
C TYR A 142 4.83 -0.95 1.47
N TRP A 143 5.26 -0.39 0.35
CA TRP A 143 6.05 -1.07 -0.65
C TRP A 143 7.36 -0.31 -0.87
N GLN A 144 8.49 -1.01 -0.93
CA GLN A 144 9.75 -0.42 -1.33
C GLN A 144 10.58 -1.38 -2.18
N ALA A 145 11.37 -0.82 -3.09
CA ALA A 145 12.41 -1.56 -3.80
C ALA A 145 13.67 -0.70 -3.96
N ALA A 146 14.82 -1.36 -3.90
CA ALA A 146 16.11 -0.75 -4.19
C ALA A 146 16.87 -1.63 -5.20
N GLU A 147 17.04 -1.09 -6.40
CA GLU A 147 17.60 -1.83 -7.53
C GLU A 147 19.10 -2.12 -7.37
N ARG A 148 19.85 -1.20 -6.74
CA ARG A 148 21.28 -1.36 -6.52
C ARG A 148 21.57 -2.45 -5.50
N GLU A 149 20.78 -2.50 -4.44
CA GLU A 149 20.90 -3.45 -3.32
C GLU A 149 20.12 -4.74 -3.57
N LYS A 150 19.35 -4.82 -4.67
CA LYS A 150 18.61 -6.02 -5.13
C LYS A 150 17.61 -6.54 -4.11
N TYR A 151 16.83 -5.65 -3.49
CA TYR A 151 15.74 -6.05 -2.60
C TYR A 151 14.41 -5.35 -2.92
N GLN A 152 13.33 -6.01 -2.52
CA GLN A 152 11.96 -5.49 -2.53
C GLN A 152 11.28 -5.95 -1.24
N VAL A 153 10.46 -5.08 -0.64
CA VAL A 153 9.65 -5.39 0.54
C VAL A 153 8.25 -4.83 0.32
N ALA A 154 7.24 -5.59 0.72
CA ALA A 154 5.86 -5.12 0.82
C ALA A 154 5.28 -5.61 2.15
N LEU A 155 4.62 -4.72 2.90
CA LEU A 155 4.02 -5.03 4.20
C LEU A 155 2.67 -4.33 4.33
N PRO A 156 1.61 -5.02 4.79
CA PRO A 156 0.33 -4.37 5.04
C PRO A 156 0.48 -3.31 6.14
N LEU A 157 -0.26 -2.23 6.00
CA LEU A 157 -0.34 -1.20 7.03
C LEU A 157 -1.22 -1.68 8.19
N GLU A 158 -0.89 -1.24 9.40
CA GLU A 158 -1.65 -1.60 10.58
C GLU A 158 -2.86 -0.68 10.74
N GLY A 159 -4.04 -1.26 10.88
CA GLY A 159 -5.25 -0.53 11.25
C GLY A 159 -5.33 -0.27 12.75
N VAL A 160 -5.56 0.97 13.15
CA VAL A 160 -5.57 1.38 14.56
C VAL A 160 -6.86 2.11 14.94
N THR A 161 -7.26 2.03 16.21
CA THR A 161 -8.46 2.74 16.70
C THR A 161 -8.18 4.19 17.06
N LYS A 162 -6.94 4.50 17.47
CA LYS A 162 -6.47 5.83 17.83
C LYS A 162 -5.13 6.11 17.18
N ILE A 163 -4.96 7.35 16.74
CA ILE A 163 -3.69 7.93 16.34
C ILE A 163 -3.36 8.99 17.38
N ARG A 164 -2.08 9.15 17.67
CA ARG A 164 -1.56 10.15 18.62
C ARG A 164 -2.06 11.55 18.31
#